data_AF-A0A8K0P9E3-F1
#
_entry.id   AF-A0A8K0P9E3-F1
#
_cell.length_a   1.000
_cell.length_b   1.000
_cell.length_c   1.000
_cell.angle_alpha   90.00
_cell.angle_beta   90.00
_cell.angle_gamma   90.00
#
_symmetry.space_group_name_H-M   'P 1'
#
loop_
_entity.id
_entity.type
_entity.pdbx_description
1 polymer ?
#
loop_
_entity_poly.entity_id
_entity_poly.type
_entity_poly.pdbx_seq_one_letter_code
_entity_poly.pdbx_strand_id
1 'polypeptide(L)'
;MSAPATRSLQDSTATPPNNLAADLKPAGDAAAKVKPCCVCKDEKSARDECMLFSNSNDPQKECSDLVSQYRTCMKGYGFSI
;
A
#
# COMPACT_ATOMS: atom_id res chain seq x y z
N MET A 1 15.87 -50.11 -16.25
CA MET A 1 14.75 -49.23 -16.61
C MET A 1 14.70 -48.12 -15.57
N SER A 2 14.46 -46.89 -16.01
CA SER A 2 14.32 -45.64 -15.23
C SER A 2 15.59 -44.79 -15.02
N ALA A 3 15.74 -43.82 -15.92
CA ALA A 3 16.56 -42.62 -15.76
C ALA A 3 15.76 -41.51 -15.04
N PRO A 4 16.42 -40.55 -14.37
CA PRO A 4 15.88 -39.21 -14.21
C PRO A 4 16.61 -38.21 -15.11
N ALA A 5 15.81 -37.38 -15.77
CA ALA A 5 16.19 -36.43 -16.78
C ALA A 5 17.04 -35.27 -16.23
N THR A 6 18.16 -35.02 -16.91
CA THR A 6 18.86 -33.74 -16.94
C THR A 6 17.90 -32.67 -17.47
N ARG A 7 17.56 -31.66 -16.65
CA ARG A 7 16.86 -30.47 -17.13
C ARG A 7 17.75 -29.26 -16.88
N SER A 8 18.46 -28.89 -17.95
CA SER A 8 19.17 -27.62 -18.10
C SER A 8 18.21 -26.46 -17.84
N LEU A 9 18.58 -25.58 -16.92
CA LEU A 9 18.12 -24.19 -16.92
C LEU A 9 19.35 -23.35 -17.29
N GLN A 10 19.50 -23.18 -18.59
CA GLN A 10 20.37 -22.17 -19.17
C GLN A 10 19.79 -20.79 -18.88
N ASP A 11 20.70 -19.90 -18.49
CA ASP A 11 20.78 -18.48 -18.86
C ASP A 11 19.50 -17.81 -19.40
N SER A 12 18.99 -16.87 -18.61
CA SER A 12 18.26 -15.71 -19.13
C SER A 12 18.81 -14.48 -18.43
N THR A 13 19.85 -13.92 -19.04
CA THR A 13 20.03 -12.49 -19.31
C THR A 13 19.46 -11.50 -18.29
N ALA A 14 20.39 -10.74 -17.70
CA ALA A 14 20.18 -9.51 -16.97
C ALA A 14 19.09 -8.59 -17.57
N THR A 15 18.00 -8.42 -16.83
CA THR A 15 17.20 -7.19 -16.88
C THR A 15 17.65 -6.27 -15.74
N PRO A 16 18.04 -5.01 -16.00
CA PRO A 16 18.25 -4.04 -14.93
C PRO A 16 16.96 -3.89 -14.12
N PRO A 17 17.03 -3.56 -12.82
CA PRO A 17 15.85 -3.14 -12.08
C PRO A 17 15.37 -1.83 -12.71
N ASN A 18 14.37 -1.93 -13.60
CA ASN A 18 13.60 -0.77 -14.01
C ASN A 18 12.89 -0.24 -12.77
N ASN A 19 13.57 0.66 -12.05
CA ASN A 19 13.00 1.51 -11.04
C ASN A 19 11.95 2.38 -11.74
N LEU A 20 10.72 1.88 -11.78
CA LEU A 20 9.52 2.56 -12.26
C LEU A 20 9.10 3.69 -11.29
N ALA A 21 10.07 4.41 -10.76
CA ALA A 21 9.91 5.49 -9.79
C ALA A 21 10.56 6.81 -10.26
N ALA A 22 11.23 6.83 -11.41
CA ALA A 22 11.93 8.02 -11.90
C ALA A 22 11.09 8.95 -12.78
N ASP A 23 9.91 8.53 -13.27
CA ASP A 23 9.13 9.32 -14.23
C ASP A 23 7.66 9.44 -13.82
N LEU A 24 7.38 10.17 -12.75
CA LEU A 24 6.06 10.77 -12.49
C LEU A 24 6.23 12.06 -11.68
N LYS A 25 6.85 13.07 -12.29
CA LYS A 25 6.63 14.47 -11.88
C LYS A 25 6.03 15.25 -13.03
N PRO A 26 4.69 15.37 -13.12
CA PRO A 26 4.11 16.49 -13.82
C PRO A 26 4.21 17.71 -12.89
N ALA A 27 4.98 18.72 -13.33
CA ALA A 27 4.76 20.09 -12.91
C ALA A 27 3.43 20.55 -13.52
N GLY A 28 2.47 20.96 -12.69
CA GLY A 28 1.20 21.54 -13.12
C GLY A 28 -0.03 20.69 -12.76
N ASP A 29 -1.01 21.34 -12.13
CA ASP A 29 -2.38 20.87 -11.89
C ASP A 29 -2.55 19.43 -11.34
N ALA A 30 -1.68 19.00 -10.43
CA ALA A 30 -1.81 17.73 -9.72
C ALA A 30 -2.84 17.76 -8.57
N ALA A 31 -3.76 18.74 -8.56
CA ALA A 31 -4.80 18.88 -7.54
C ALA A 31 -5.94 17.84 -7.71
N ALA A 32 -6.08 17.21 -8.88
CA ALA A 32 -7.28 16.41 -9.22
C ALA A 32 -7.14 14.88 -9.07
N LYS A 33 -5.95 14.32 -8.85
CA LYS A 33 -5.75 12.85 -8.70
C LYS A 33 -4.73 12.51 -7.60
N VAL A 34 -4.82 13.17 -6.45
CA VAL A 34 -4.10 12.72 -5.26
C VAL A 34 -4.71 11.39 -4.84
N LYS A 35 -3.92 10.30 -4.86
CA LYS A 35 -4.39 8.98 -4.40
C LYS A 35 -4.89 9.10 -2.95
N PRO A 36 -5.96 8.38 -2.54
CA PRO A 36 -6.53 8.45 -1.18
C PRO A 36 -5.53 8.19 -0.04
N CYS A 37 -4.37 7.60 -0.35
CA CYS A 37 -3.26 7.39 0.58
C CYS A 37 -2.42 8.64 0.89
N CYS A 38 -2.59 9.76 0.19
CA CYS A 38 -1.80 10.97 0.39
C CYS A 38 -2.48 12.05 1.24
N VAL A 39 -3.73 11.83 1.64
CA VAL A 39 -4.56 12.86 2.26
C VAL A 39 -4.60 12.72 3.79
N CYS A 40 -4.79 11.49 4.26
CA CYS A 40 -4.91 11.15 5.69
C CYS A 40 -3.84 10.13 6.05
N LYS A 41 -2.57 10.52 5.84
CA LYS A 41 -1.44 9.60 5.91
C LYS A 41 -1.10 9.25 7.36
N ASP A 42 -1.17 10.23 8.25
CA ASP A 42 -0.97 10.06 9.68
C ASP A 42 -2.10 9.24 10.31
N GLU A 43 -3.38 9.54 10.05
CA GLU A 43 -4.51 8.72 10.53
C GLU A 43 -4.45 7.29 9.98
N LYS A 44 -4.02 7.12 8.72
CA LYS A 44 -3.86 5.80 8.14
C LYS A 44 -2.76 5.02 8.84
N SER A 45 -1.60 5.63 9.07
CA SER A 45 -0.48 5.01 9.79
C SER A 45 -0.88 4.63 11.20
N ALA A 46 -1.51 5.53 11.96
CA ALA A 46 -1.97 5.26 13.33
C ALA A 46 -2.97 4.10 13.40
N ARG A 47 -3.93 4.05 12.45
CA ARG A 47 -4.89 2.93 12.34
C ARG A 47 -4.18 1.63 11.99
N ASP A 48 -3.30 1.65 10.99
CA ASP A 48 -2.53 0.48 10.56
C ASP A 48 -1.65 -0.03 11.72
N GLU A 49 -0.96 0.84 12.45
CA GLU A 49 -0.18 0.51 13.64
C GLU A 49 -1.06 -0.09 14.74
N CYS A 50 -2.21 0.51 15.03
CA CYS A 50 -3.14 -0.03 16.02
C CYS A 50 -3.63 -1.44 15.65
N MET A 51 -3.96 -1.68 14.38
CA MET A 51 -4.38 -3.01 13.92
C MET A 51 -3.22 -4.02 13.95
N LEU A 52 -2.00 -3.59 13.65
CA LEU A 52 -0.83 -4.46 13.58
C LEU A 52 -0.29 -4.81 14.98
N PHE A 53 -0.38 -3.90 15.94
CA PHE A 53 0.18 -4.04 17.28
C PHE A 53 -0.86 -4.36 18.37
N SER A 54 -2.16 -4.33 18.06
CA SER A 54 -3.19 -4.77 19.00
C SER A 54 -3.07 -6.26 19.30
N ASN A 55 -2.99 -6.61 20.58
CA ASN A 55 -3.02 -8.00 21.07
C ASN A 55 -4.44 -8.50 21.37
N SER A 56 -5.45 -7.72 21.02
CA SER A 56 -6.86 -8.02 21.28
C SER A 56 -7.38 -9.07 20.29
N ASN A 57 -8.40 -9.84 20.70
CA ASN A 57 -9.08 -10.78 19.80
C ASN A 57 -9.76 -10.06 18.62
N ASP A 58 -10.19 -8.81 18.84
CA ASP A 58 -10.87 -7.97 17.86
C ASP A 58 -10.20 -6.58 17.74
N PRO A 59 -9.04 -6.47 17.06
CA PRO A 59 -8.34 -5.19 16.88
C PRO A 59 -9.16 -4.17 16.09
N GLN A 60 -10.12 -4.63 15.28
CA GLN A 60 -11.06 -3.78 14.54
C GLN A 60 -11.93 -2.93 15.46
N LYS A 61 -12.34 -3.47 16.62
CA LYS A 61 -13.17 -2.74 17.59
C LYS A 61 -12.33 -1.79 18.43
N GLU A 62 -11.17 -2.24 18.88
CA GLU A 62 -10.23 -1.41 19.65
C GLU A 62 -9.74 -0.20 18.84
N CYS A 63 -9.45 -0.41 17.55
CA CYS A 63 -8.99 0.65 16.66
C CYS A 63 -10.14 1.41 15.99
N SER A 64 -11.40 1.22 16.40
CA SER A 64 -12.57 1.81 15.75
C SER A 64 -12.56 3.35 15.79
N ASP A 65 -12.00 3.93 16.85
CA ASP A 65 -11.80 5.38 16.96
C ASP A 65 -10.82 5.92 15.90
N LEU A 66 -9.72 5.21 15.66
CA LEU A 66 -8.72 5.57 14.63
C LEU A 66 -9.28 5.38 13.22
N VAL A 67 -10.06 4.32 13.00
CA VAL A 67 -10.79 4.11 11.75
C VAL A 67 -11.78 5.25 11.49
N SER A 68 -12.49 5.71 12.52
CA SER A 68 -13.46 6.80 12.41
C SER A 68 -12.79 8.14 12.10
N GLN A 69 -11.64 8.41 12.71
CA GLN A 69 -10.80 9.57 12.37
C GLN A 69 -10.33 9.53 10.92
N TYR A 70 -9.80 8.38 10.47
CA TYR A 70 -9.39 8.21 9.07
C TYR A 70 -10.56 8.47 8.10
N ARG A 71 -11.73 7.90 8.36
CA ARG A 71 -12.94 8.13 7.54
C ARG A 71 -13.38 9.59 7.54
N THR A 72 -13.33 10.26 8.69
CA THR A 72 -13.68 11.68 8.83
C THR A 72 -12.72 12.54 8.03
N CYS A 73 -11.42 12.27 8.11
CA CYS A 73 -10.43 12.95 7.31
C CYS A 73 -10.73 12.75 5.82
N MET A 74 -10.95 11.52 5.33
CA MET A 74 -11.25 11.28 3.91
C MET A 74 -12.54 11.95 3.44
N LYS A 75 -13.56 11.99 4.31
CA LYS A 75 -14.82 12.68 4.05
C LYS A 75 -14.63 14.19 3.88
N GLY A 76 -13.69 14.81 4.61
CA GLY A 76 -13.31 16.21 4.45
C GLY A 76 -12.77 16.57 3.06
N TYR A 77 -12.21 15.58 2.36
CA TYR A 77 -11.69 15.74 1.00
C TYR A 77 -12.64 15.20 -0.07
N GLY A 78 -13.87 14.83 0.30
CA GLY A 78 -14.90 14.37 -0.64
C GLY A 78 -14.83 12.89 -1.01
N PHE A 79 -14.04 12.09 -0.29
CA PHE A 79 -13.97 10.64 -0.47
C PHE A 79 -14.81 9.91 0.60
N SER A 80 -15.83 9.15 0.20
CA SER A 80 -16.59 8.26 1.10
C SER A 80 -16.06 6.83 1.01
N ILE A 81 -15.64 6.27 2.16
CA ILE A 81 -15.00 4.95 2.35
C ILE A 81 -15.61 4.22 3.54
#